data_AF-A0AAN8N2W9-F1
#
_entry.id   AF-A0AAN8N2W9-F1
#
_cell.length_a   1.000
_cell.length_b   1.000
_cell.length_c   1.000
_cell.angle_alpha   90.00
_cell.angle_beta   90.00
_cell.angle_gamma   90.00
#
_symmetry.space_group_name_H-M   'P 1'
#
loop_
_entity.id
_entity.type
_entity.pdbx_description
1 polymer ?
#
loop_
_entity_poly.entity_id
_entity_poly.type
_entity_poly.pdbx_seq_one_letter_code
_entity_poly.pdbx_strand_id
1 'polypeptide(L)'
;MSLRHPDGLVNLRDLANHVASNLPEDKTVPIVLGFAGWGSALFGAINYWGGIENIPKLLMERGYTVILAPVGPLSSNWERACELYRHLTFGKFSVFVHETQAIEEHNDVEVSYGKYFDSDPEHSPRQSVISGRKRAILFSASPQDYVDWRWSETSKAHFICHSQGGNTVRYLISLMIRGAGDLHPEYFGSPGRDSWAITVTTLGTPHRGSTITDVVENFLSKSTIQTIQLLGRLFATVSFNGPDERVYDLQLDHWDICRVGNETFQDMRRRFESTSGPVAKWICSNNNAFYDNSIKGVYELHKKTSLTSKNTYYFSLSFHATVPFPSDWPPWTVEAIVSFPVPLVRFVREVLYSVPIVNIGVWIIDRILNGIINTAGWAILPRLLSIRDLVSWVTQEVLNRLLDETDYRITLPPPGRYLPRNDVMPLMIAFVYAMGGQDLTSEQKIILGPNLGNWYQNDGIVNTESMRGPDDSVVKNIAAFPISDVNDDSVRGVYWHLGVHDQMDHADEIGVFIEENTAQAAKDMYFNIATLITRLPHRKRQPSHL
;
A
#
# COMPACT_ATOMS: atom_id res chain seq x y z
N MET A 1 14.87 29.60 -4.21
CA MET A 1 14.56 28.36 -3.46
C MET A 1 15.05 27.17 -4.26
N SER A 2 15.73 26.20 -3.65
CA SER A 2 16.31 25.04 -4.34
C SER A 2 15.65 23.75 -3.84
N LEU A 3 14.82 23.11 -4.67
CA LEU A 3 14.17 21.82 -4.35
C LEU A 3 15.05 20.64 -4.76
N ARG A 4 16.32 20.66 -4.34
CA ARG A 4 17.36 19.68 -4.73
C ARG A 4 17.87 18.86 -3.54
N HIS A 5 17.15 18.85 -2.44
CA HIS A 5 17.55 18.07 -1.27
C HIS A 5 17.40 16.57 -1.58
N PRO A 6 18.32 15.70 -1.11
CA PRO A 6 18.19 14.25 -1.32
C PRO A 6 16.95 13.66 -0.65
N ASP A 7 16.62 14.15 0.56
CA ASP A 7 15.41 13.76 1.30
C ASP A 7 14.15 14.43 0.72
N GLY A 8 13.21 13.60 0.27
CA GLY A 8 11.93 14.03 -0.30
C GLY A 8 11.02 14.78 0.68
N LEU A 9 11.07 14.48 1.99
CA LEU A 9 10.27 15.21 2.99
C LEU A 9 10.73 16.65 3.17
N VAL A 10 12.04 16.89 3.04
CA VAL A 10 12.60 18.25 3.05
C VAL A 10 12.13 19.04 1.83
N ASN A 11 12.17 18.44 0.63
CA ASN A 11 11.66 19.11 -0.57
C ASN A 11 10.16 19.42 -0.47
N LEU A 12 9.37 18.49 0.07
CA LEU A 12 7.93 18.69 0.33
C LEU A 12 7.69 19.87 1.29
N ARG A 13 8.35 19.86 2.45
CA ARG A 13 8.25 20.94 3.45
C ARG A 13 8.61 22.29 2.84
N ASP A 14 9.73 22.34 2.13
CA ASP A 14 10.20 23.58 1.52
C ASP A 14 9.17 24.06 0.49
N LEU A 15 8.65 23.20 -0.38
CA LEU A 15 7.62 23.55 -1.37
C LEU A 15 6.33 24.02 -0.70
N ALA A 16 5.86 23.32 0.34
CA ALA A 16 4.70 23.69 1.12
C ALA A 16 4.86 25.10 1.73
N ASN A 17 6.01 25.40 2.34
CA ASN A 17 6.31 26.72 2.89
C ASN A 17 6.32 27.81 1.82
N HIS A 18 6.85 27.50 0.63
CA HIS A 18 6.86 28.44 -0.47
C HIS A 18 5.44 28.75 -0.94
N VAL A 19 4.62 27.75 -1.23
CA VAL A 19 3.24 28.00 -1.66
C VAL A 19 2.42 28.67 -0.55
N ALA A 20 2.67 28.32 0.72
CA ALA A 20 2.03 28.97 1.86
C ALA A 20 2.30 30.47 1.95
N SER A 21 3.49 30.89 1.54
CA SER A 21 3.89 32.30 1.57
C SER A 21 3.37 33.10 0.37
N ASN A 22 2.95 32.43 -0.71
CA ASN A 22 2.71 33.08 -2.01
C ASN A 22 1.30 32.85 -2.60
N LEU A 23 0.55 31.85 -2.12
CA LEU A 23 -0.74 31.46 -2.68
C LEU A 23 -1.83 31.42 -1.61
N PRO A 24 -3.08 31.79 -1.96
CA PRO A 24 -4.22 31.68 -1.06
C PRO A 24 -4.57 30.21 -0.79
N GLU A 25 -5.12 29.95 0.39
CA GLU A 25 -5.56 28.60 0.79
C GLU A 25 -7.06 28.44 0.59
N ASP A 26 -7.46 27.31 0.01
CA ASP A 26 -8.84 26.87 -0.12
C ASP A 26 -9.02 25.53 0.61
N LYS A 27 -9.52 25.60 1.86
CA LYS A 27 -9.84 24.41 2.66
C LYS A 27 -11.25 23.87 2.41
N THR A 28 -12.03 24.51 1.55
CA THR A 28 -13.42 24.10 1.29
C THR A 28 -13.48 22.83 0.44
N VAL A 29 -12.43 22.56 -0.33
CA VAL A 29 -12.29 21.33 -1.12
C VAL A 29 -11.83 20.18 -0.22
N PRO A 30 -12.58 19.06 -0.14
CA PRO A 30 -12.18 17.92 0.67
C PRO A 30 -10.89 17.24 0.21
N ILE A 31 -10.15 16.73 1.18
CA ILE A 31 -9.04 15.78 0.98
C ILE A 31 -9.61 14.36 1.12
N VAL A 32 -9.59 13.61 0.02
CA VAL A 32 -9.97 12.20 -0.02
C VAL A 32 -8.72 11.35 0.22
N LEU A 33 -8.77 10.52 1.25
CA LEU A 33 -7.75 9.50 1.49
C LEU A 33 -8.11 8.25 0.67
N GLY A 34 -7.42 8.07 -0.46
CA GLY A 34 -7.83 7.20 -1.58
C GLY A 34 -7.63 5.70 -1.37
N PHE A 35 -6.99 5.29 -0.28
CA PHE A 35 -6.95 3.90 0.18
C PHE A 35 -6.96 3.86 1.70
N ALA A 36 -7.97 3.22 2.28
CA ALA A 36 -7.93 2.83 3.68
C ALA A 36 -8.13 1.32 3.73
N GLY A 37 -7.10 0.57 4.14
CA GLY A 37 -7.17 -0.89 4.26
C GLY A 37 -8.25 -1.38 5.24
N TRP A 38 -8.72 -0.47 6.09
CA TRP A 38 -9.92 -0.57 6.90
C TRP A 38 -10.53 0.83 7.08
N GLY A 39 -11.86 0.92 7.19
CA GLY A 39 -12.56 2.19 7.37
C GLY A 39 -12.41 2.75 8.79
N SER A 40 -13.24 2.26 9.71
CA SER A 40 -13.15 2.56 11.15
C SER A 40 -11.92 1.91 11.79
N ALA A 41 -11.43 2.50 12.89
CA ALA A 41 -10.23 2.02 13.60
C ALA A 41 -10.33 0.54 13.98
N LEU A 42 -9.28 -0.25 13.69
CA LEU A 42 -9.20 -1.65 14.13
C LEU A 42 -9.17 -1.70 15.64
N PHE A 43 -9.95 -2.62 16.21
CA PHE A 43 -10.14 -2.78 17.66
C PHE A 43 -10.55 -1.49 18.38
N GLY A 44 -11.15 -0.54 17.65
CA GLY A 44 -11.54 0.77 18.17
C GLY A 44 -10.38 1.74 18.46
N ALA A 45 -9.14 1.39 18.08
CA ALA A 45 -7.95 2.17 18.46
C ALA A 45 -6.94 2.41 17.33
N ILE A 46 -6.83 1.52 16.34
CA ILE A 46 -5.78 1.59 15.31
C ILE A 46 -6.36 2.09 13.97
N ASN A 47 -6.12 3.36 13.65
CA ASN A 47 -6.51 3.95 12.37
C ASN A 47 -5.58 3.49 11.24
N TYR A 48 -6.12 3.31 10.03
CA TYR A 48 -5.28 3.05 8.87
C TYR A 48 -4.37 4.25 8.61
N TRP A 49 -4.96 5.44 8.60
CA TRP A 49 -4.22 6.71 8.53
C TRP A 49 -3.96 7.24 9.93
N GLY A 50 -2.87 6.75 10.53
CA GLY A 50 -2.26 7.31 11.73
C GLY A 50 -1.97 6.29 12.82
N GLY A 51 -2.34 5.02 12.66
CA GLY A 51 -2.14 4.01 13.69
C GLY A 51 -2.76 4.43 15.01
N ILE A 52 -1.92 4.71 16.01
CA ILE A 52 -2.32 5.23 17.34
C ILE A 52 -2.77 6.70 17.23
N GLU A 53 -2.14 7.47 16.36
CA GLU A 53 -2.57 8.81 15.99
C GLU A 53 -3.77 8.73 15.01
N ASN A 54 -4.50 9.84 14.87
CA ASN A 54 -5.62 9.93 13.91
C ASN A 54 -5.34 11.07 12.93
N ILE A 55 -4.69 10.76 11.80
CA ILE A 55 -4.31 11.76 10.80
C ILE A 55 -5.54 12.52 10.25
N PRO A 56 -6.66 11.87 9.89
CA PRO A 56 -7.88 12.58 9.50
C PRO A 56 -8.36 13.59 10.55
N LYS A 57 -8.36 13.20 11.83
CA LYS A 57 -8.69 14.11 12.95
C LYS A 57 -7.68 15.26 13.06
N LEU A 58 -6.38 14.99 12.98
CA LEU A 58 -5.33 16.02 13.09
C LEU A 58 -5.41 17.05 11.95
N LEU A 59 -5.81 16.62 10.75
CA LEU A 59 -6.09 17.50 9.61
C LEU A 59 -7.39 18.29 9.83
N MET A 60 -8.44 17.64 10.34
CA MET A 60 -9.70 18.29 10.71
C MET A 60 -9.52 19.38 11.77
N GLU A 61 -8.69 19.13 12.80
CA GLU A 61 -8.34 20.11 13.83
C GLU A 61 -7.56 21.31 13.27
N ARG A 62 -6.91 21.16 12.11
CA ARG A 62 -6.30 22.26 11.33
C ARG A 62 -7.27 22.93 10.35
N GLY A 63 -8.54 22.53 10.37
CA GLY A 63 -9.60 23.11 9.55
C GLY A 63 -9.70 22.52 8.13
N TYR A 64 -9.06 21.38 7.86
CA TYR A 64 -9.24 20.67 6.59
C TYR A 64 -10.42 19.71 6.67
N THR A 65 -11.25 19.64 5.63
CA THR A 65 -12.25 18.57 5.52
C THR A 65 -11.61 17.33 4.91
N VAL A 66 -11.75 16.18 5.58
CA VAL A 66 -11.18 14.91 5.14
C VAL A 66 -12.30 13.89 4.92
N ILE A 67 -12.26 13.20 3.79
CA ILE A 67 -13.14 12.09 3.46
C ILE A 67 -12.30 10.81 3.43
N LEU A 68 -12.65 9.85 4.29
CA LEU A 68 -12.05 8.53 4.33
C LEU A 68 -12.97 7.52 3.63
N ALA A 69 -12.54 7.02 2.46
CA ALA A 69 -13.32 6.06 1.69
C ALA A 69 -12.86 4.62 2.00
N PRO A 70 -13.73 3.75 2.55
CA PRO A 70 -13.39 2.35 2.80
C PRO A 70 -13.45 1.59 1.47
N VAL A 71 -12.31 1.10 0.98
CA VAL A 71 -12.24 0.29 -0.25
C VAL A 71 -11.60 -1.06 0.06
N GLY A 72 -11.92 -2.07 -0.72
CA GLY A 72 -11.47 -3.44 -0.49
C GLY A 72 -9.94 -3.54 -0.44
N PRO A 73 -9.35 -3.97 0.70
CA PRO A 73 -7.90 -4.04 0.85
C PRO A 73 -7.22 -5.03 -0.09
N LEU A 74 -7.94 -6.07 -0.50
CA LEU A 74 -7.43 -7.13 -1.37
C LEU A 74 -8.14 -7.19 -2.73
N SER A 75 -9.05 -6.25 -2.99
CA SER A 75 -9.77 -6.14 -4.26
C SER A 75 -8.85 -5.63 -5.38
N SER A 76 -9.21 -5.90 -6.64
CA SER A 76 -8.55 -5.31 -7.82
C SER A 76 -8.73 -3.79 -7.88
N ASN A 77 -7.92 -3.10 -8.66
CA ASN A 77 -8.07 -1.68 -8.94
C ASN A 77 -9.40 -1.36 -9.63
N TRP A 78 -9.99 -2.28 -10.39
CA TRP A 78 -11.33 -2.10 -10.96
C TRP A 78 -12.40 -2.02 -9.88
N GLU A 79 -12.43 -3.01 -8.98
CA GLU A 79 -13.37 -3.05 -7.87
C GLU A 79 -13.22 -1.81 -7.00
N ARG A 80 -11.98 -1.49 -6.61
CA ARG A 80 -11.67 -0.32 -5.78
C ARG A 80 -12.01 1.01 -6.45
N ALA A 81 -11.86 1.12 -7.78
CA ALA A 81 -12.29 2.30 -8.52
C ALA A 81 -13.82 2.44 -8.53
N CYS A 82 -14.57 1.34 -8.67
CA CYS A 82 -16.02 1.34 -8.56
C CYS A 82 -16.49 1.73 -7.14
N GLU A 83 -15.88 1.13 -6.11
CA GLU A 83 -16.13 1.42 -4.70
C GLU A 83 -15.86 2.90 -4.39
N LEU A 84 -14.67 3.41 -4.73
CA LEU A 84 -14.29 4.80 -4.48
C LEU A 84 -15.20 5.78 -5.22
N TYR A 85 -15.49 5.53 -6.50
CA TYR A 85 -16.44 6.34 -7.27
C TYR A 85 -17.80 6.39 -6.59
N ARG A 86 -18.31 5.22 -6.16
CA ARG A 86 -19.61 5.12 -5.50
C ARG A 86 -19.61 5.86 -4.18
N HIS A 87 -18.60 5.68 -3.32
CA HIS A 87 -18.48 6.39 -2.05
C HIS A 87 -18.54 7.91 -2.21
N LEU A 88 -17.86 8.44 -3.22
CA LEU A 88 -17.78 9.87 -3.46
C LEU A 88 -19.03 10.45 -4.15
N THR A 89 -19.79 9.64 -4.88
CA THR A 89 -21.00 10.08 -5.61
C THR A 89 -22.32 9.75 -4.89
N PHE A 90 -22.28 8.88 -3.87
CA PHE A 90 -23.45 8.47 -3.09
C PHE A 90 -24.14 9.66 -2.40
N GLY A 91 -23.34 10.65 -1.95
CA GLY A 91 -23.84 11.88 -1.33
C GLY A 91 -24.36 11.70 0.09
N LYS A 92 -23.90 10.67 0.80
CA LYS A 92 -24.13 10.47 2.22
C LYS A 92 -22.88 9.92 2.86
N PHE A 93 -22.58 10.39 4.06
CA PHE A 93 -21.42 9.99 4.83
C PHE A 93 -21.83 9.39 6.17
N SER A 94 -20.95 8.57 6.74
CA SER A 94 -20.82 8.42 8.19
C SER A 94 -20.05 9.64 8.71
N VAL A 95 -20.30 10.08 9.94
CA VAL A 95 -19.66 11.30 10.47
C VAL A 95 -18.79 10.97 11.68
N PHE A 96 -17.58 11.49 11.71
CA PHE A 96 -16.77 11.50 12.93
C PHE A 96 -17.24 12.62 13.87
N VAL A 97 -17.59 12.24 15.09
CA VAL A 97 -18.07 13.17 16.13
C VAL A 97 -16.91 13.50 17.06
N HIS A 98 -16.45 14.75 17.01
CA HIS A 98 -15.25 15.18 17.74
C HIS A 98 -15.41 15.09 19.26
N GLU A 99 -16.59 15.36 19.80
CA GLU A 99 -16.84 15.37 21.25
C GLU A 99 -16.74 13.98 21.86
N THR A 100 -17.24 12.97 21.15
CA THR A 100 -17.29 11.58 21.63
C THR A 100 -16.13 10.74 21.10
N GLN A 101 -15.36 11.26 20.15
CA GLN A 101 -14.32 10.53 19.40
C GLN A 101 -14.86 9.27 18.70
N ALA A 102 -16.18 9.23 18.45
CA ALA A 102 -16.85 8.09 17.83
C ALA A 102 -17.20 8.39 16.36
N ILE A 103 -17.46 7.33 15.59
CA ILE A 103 -18.02 7.42 14.25
C ILE A 103 -19.47 7.01 14.32
N GLU A 104 -20.36 7.86 13.82
CA GLU A 104 -21.75 7.51 13.55
C GLU A 104 -21.80 6.68 12.27
N GLU A 105 -21.55 5.37 12.41
CA GLU A 105 -21.37 4.46 11.29
C GLU A 105 -22.71 4.03 10.66
N HIS A 106 -22.77 4.08 9.33
CA HIS A 106 -23.91 3.61 8.54
C HIS A 106 -23.45 2.64 7.45
N ASN A 107 -24.25 1.58 7.25
CA ASN A 107 -23.98 0.47 6.33
C ASN A 107 -25.11 0.32 5.30
N ASP A 108 -25.18 1.23 4.34
CA ASP A 108 -26.25 1.27 3.33
C ASP A 108 -25.75 1.62 1.93
N VAL A 109 -24.43 1.60 1.71
CA VAL A 109 -23.88 1.82 0.37
C VAL A 109 -24.07 0.56 -0.45
N GLU A 110 -24.71 0.73 -1.61
CA GLU A 110 -24.75 -0.26 -2.68
C GLU A 110 -23.66 0.05 -3.71
N VAL A 111 -22.83 -0.93 -4.04
CA VAL A 111 -21.75 -0.85 -5.01
C VAL A 111 -22.04 -1.81 -6.16
N SER A 112 -21.96 -1.30 -7.39
CA SER A 112 -22.02 -2.07 -8.62
C SER A 112 -20.62 -2.15 -9.25
N TYR A 113 -20.20 -3.34 -9.67
CA TYR A 113 -18.98 -3.61 -10.44
C TYR A 113 -19.26 -3.77 -11.94
N GLY A 114 -20.51 -3.61 -12.36
CA GLY A 114 -20.93 -3.72 -13.75
C GLY A 114 -20.77 -5.13 -14.33
N LYS A 115 -20.39 -5.20 -15.61
CA LYS A 115 -20.18 -6.44 -16.39
C LYS A 115 -18.70 -6.85 -16.49
N TYR A 116 -17.83 -6.26 -15.68
CA TYR A 116 -16.39 -6.46 -15.76
C TYR A 116 -15.97 -7.94 -15.64
N PHE A 117 -16.74 -8.69 -14.85
CA PHE A 117 -16.50 -10.08 -14.54
C PHE A 117 -17.09 -11.07 -15.57
N ASP A 118 -17.88 -10.59 -16.52
CA ASP A 118 -18.60 -11.44 -17.48
C ASP A 118 -17.65 -12.12 -18.49
N SER A 119 -16.42 -11.61 -18.66
CA SER A 119 -15.44 -12.15 -19.60
C SER A 119 -14.80 -13.47 -19.14
N ASP A 120 -14.84 -13.78 -17.84
CA ASP A 120 -14.32 -15.03 -17.27
C ASP A 120 -15.22 -15.52 -16.13
N PRO A 121 -16.40 -16.09 -16.44
CA PRO A 121 -17.36 -16.52 -15.41
C PRO A 121 -16.80 -17.59 -14.46
N GLU A 122 -15.82 -18.37 -14.92
CA GLU A 122 -15.17 -19.43 -14.15
C GLU A 122 -14.28 -18.88 -13.02
N HIS A 123 -13.73 -17.66 -13.18
CA HIS A 123 -12.87 -17.01 -12.17
C HIS A 123 -13.43 -15.65 -11.69
N SER A 124 -14.75 -15.52 -11.68
CA SER A 124 -15.45 -14.28 -11.31
C SER A 124 -16.32 -14.38 -10.06
N PRO A 125 -16.64 -13.27 -9.37
CA PRO A 125 -17.61 -13.27 -8.28
C PRO A 125 -18.99 -13.74 -8.75
N ARG A 126 -19.82 -14.29 -7.84
CA ARG A 126 -21.17 -14.75 -8.20
C ARG A 126 -22.13 -13.59 -8.48
N GLN A 127 -21.87 -12.44 -7.87
CA GLN A 127 -22.67 -11.23 -7.98
C GLN A 127 -21.77 -10.05 -8.31
N SER A 128 -22.25 -9.15 -9.16
CA SER A 128 -21.56 -7.91 -9.52
C SER A 128 -22.14 -6.69 -8.80
N VAL A 129 -23.12 -6.88 -7.92
CA VAL A 129 -23.69 -5.82 -7.07
C VAL A 129 -23.71 -6.32 -5.64
N ILE A 130 -23.36 -5.44 -4.69
CA ILE A 130 -23.39 -5.73 -3.27
C ILE A 130 -23.95 -4.52 -2.51
N SER A 131 -24.79 -4.79 -1.51
CA SER A 131 -25.40 -3.77 -0.65
C SER A 131 -24.89 -3.88 0.79
N GLY A 132 -25.21 -2.88 1.62
CA GLY A 132 -24.83 -2.87 3.03
C GLY A 132 -23.36 -2.56 3.29
N ARG A 133 -22.65 -1.92 2.33
CA ARG A 133 -21.28 -1.45 2.54
C ARG A 133 -21.27 -0.22 3.45
N LYS A 134 -20.18 -0.08 4.24
CA LYS A 134 -19.92 1.10 5.08
C LYS A 134 -19.91 2.37 4.24
N ARG A 135 -20.54 3.45 4.69
CA ARG A 135 -20.36 4.77 4.06
C ARG A 135 -18.93 5.26 4.22
N ALA A 136 -18.48 6.13 3.31
CA ALA A 136 -17.30 6.95 3.54
C ALA A 136 -17.49 7.82 4.79
N ILE A 137 -16.40 8.08 5.50
CA ILE A 137 -16.41 8.79 6.77
C ILE A 137 -15.97 10.23 6.54
N LEU A 138 -16.77 11.17 6.98
CA LEU A 138 -16.48 12.60 6.93
C LEU A 138 -15.88 13.06 8.26
N PHE A 139 -14.68 13.65 8.18
CA PHE A 139 -14.04 14.39 9.24
C PHE A 139 -14.10 15.88 8.87
N SER A 140 -14.94 16.64 9.56
CA SER A 140 -15.11 18.07 9.33
C SER A 140 -15.48 18.77 10.64
N ALA A 141 -14.94 19.96 10.87
CA ALA A 141 -15.44 20.85 11.93
C ALA A 141 -16.86 21.38 11.62
N SER A 142 -17.25 21.35 10.34
CA SER A 142 -18.56 21.75 9.84
C SER A 142 -19.16 20.66 8.96
N PRO A 143 -19.69 19.56 9.52
CA PRO A 143 -20.23 18.45 8.72
C PRO A 143 -21.52 18.83 7.95
N GLN A 144 -22.28 19.81 8.45
CA GLN A 144 -23.50 20.32 7.82
C GLN A 144 -23.28 20.88 6.40
N ASP A 145 -22.13 21.51 6.14
CA ASP A 145 -21.74 22.12 4.87
C ASP A 145 -21.52 21.08 3.77
N TYR A 146 -21.39 19.81 4.15
CA TYR A 146 -21.09 18.69 3.25
C TYR A 146 -22.24 17.69 3.10
N VAL A 147 -23.42 17.98 3.66
CA VAL A 147 -24.61 17.10 3.55
C VAL A 147 -25.02 16.87 2.10
N ASP A 148 -24.93 17.91 1.27
CA ASP A 148 -25.24 17.85 -0.17
C ASP A 148 -24.00 17.63 -1.04
N TRP A 149 -22.82 17.45 -0.43
CA TRP A 149 -21.59 17.25 -1.19
C TRP A 149 -21.64 15.92 -1.92
N ARG A 150 -21.43 15.99 -3.23
CA ARG A 150 -21.29 14.84 -4.14
C ARG A 150 -20.17 15.15 -5.10
N TRP A 151 -19.21 14.24 -5.22
CA TRP A 151 -18.08 14.43 -6.12
C TRP A 151 -18.57 14.65 -7.54
N SER A 152 -18.21 15.81 -8.09
CA SER A 152 -18.75 16.33 -9.34
C SER A 152 -17.84 17.41 -9.91
N GLU A 153 -18.23 18.01 -11.03
CA GLU A 153 -17.46 19.08 -11.66
C GLU A 153 -17.34 20.32 -10.77
N THR A 154 -18.40 20.62 -10.01
CA THR A 154 -18.49 21.77 -9.09
C THR A 154 -18.02 21.45 -7.67
N SER A 155 -18.05 20.17 -7.29
CA SER A 155 -17.60 19.70 -5.98
C SER A 155 -16.42 18.75 -6.18
N LYS A 156 -15.25 19.35 -6.38
CA LYS A 156 -14.00 18.65 -6.68
C LYS A 156 -13.38 18.04 -5.41
N ALA A 157 -12.30 17.29 -5.59
CA ALA A 157 -11.54 16.70 -4.49
C ALA A 157 -10.02 16.72 -4.74
N HIS A 158 -9.27 16.73 -3.64
CA HIS A 158 -7.86 16.37 -3.60
C HIS A 158 -7.72 14.91 -3.18
N PHE A 159 -6.77 14.17 -3.75
CA PHE A 159 -6.50 12.79 -3.35
C PHE A 159 -5.11 12.67 -2.71
N ILE A 160 -5.05 12.00 -1.56
CA ILE A 160 -3.81 11.48 -0.97
C ILE A 160 -3.95 9.96 -0.94
N CYS A 161 -3.00 9.28 -1.57
CA CYS A 161 -3.05 7.84 -1.80
C CYS A 161 -1.80 7.19 -1.22
N HIS A 162 -1.98 6.07 -0.56
CA HIS A 162 -0.89 5.22 -0.07
C HIS A 162 -0.92 3.88 -0.81
N SER A 163 0.25 3.29 -1.07
CA SER A 163 0.38 1.94 -1.61
C SER A 163 -0.43 1.76 -2.91
N GLN A 164 -1.16 0.65 -3.08
CA GLN A 164 -2.05 0.38 -4.22
C GLN A 164 -3.07 1.50 -4.51
N GLY A 165 -3.41 2.35 -3.52
CA GLY A 165 -4.33 3.48 -3.68
C GLY A 165 -3.95 4.43 -4.81
N GLY A 166 -2.65 4.61 -5.08
CA GLY A 166 -2.20 5.47 -6.18
C GLY A 166 -2.61 4.92 -7.55
N ASN A 167 -2.44 3.61 -7.77
CA ASN A 167 -2.89 2.92 -8.98
C ASN A 167 -4.43 2.90 -9.08
N THR A 168 -5.13 2.77 -7.94
CA THR A 168 -6.60 2.83 -7.89
C THR A 168 -7.13 4.18 -8.36
N VAL A 169 -6.64 5.28 -7.78
CA VAL A 169 -7.10 6.63 -8.16
C VAL A 169 -6.70 6.98 -9.59
N ARG A 170 -5.51 6.57 -10.03
CA ARG A 170 -5.10 6.73 -11.43
C ARG A 170 -6.04 5.98 -12.37
N TYR A 171 -6.40 4.74 -12.05
CA TYR A 171 -7.32 3.97 -12.88
C TYR A 171 -8.73 4.58 -12.88
N LEU A 172 -9.24 5.02 -11.72
CA LEU A 172 -10.48 5.77 -11.60
C LEU A 172 -10.47 7.00 -12.52
N ILE A 173 -9.45 7.85 -12.43
CA ILE A 173 -9.34 9.04 -13.31
C ILE A 173 -9.31 8.64 -14.78
N SER A 174 -8.59 7.58 -15.14
CA SER A 174 -8.61 7.06 -16.52
C SER A 174 -10.02 6.65 -16.95
N LEU A 175 -10.78 5.93 -16.13
CA LEU A 175 -12.17 5.57 -16.42
C LEU A 175 -13.06 6.82 -16.53
N MET A 176 -12.80 7.86 -15.75
CA MET A 176 -13.49 9.15 -15.85
C MET A 176 -13.15 9.90 -17.16
N ILE A 177 -11.94 9.74 -17.69
CA ILE A 177 -11.51 10.31 -18.98
C ILE A 177 -12.22 9.59 -20.13
N ARG A 178 -12.06 8.27 -20.24
CA ARG A 178 -12.41 7.52 -21.45
C ARG A 178 -13.74 6.76 -21.39
N GLY A 179 -14.35 6.67 -20.20
CA GLY A 179 -15.48 5.79 -19.93
C GLY A 179 -15.09 4.32 -19.85
N ALA A 180 -16.05 3.46 -19.49
CA ALA A 180 -15.86 2.00 -19.44
C ALA A 180 -16.63 1.23 -20.53
N GLY A 181 -17.23 1.92 -21.50
CA GLY A 181 -18.11 1.32 -22.49
C GLY A 181 -19.24 0.53 -21.82
N ASP A 182 -19.55 -0.65 -22.35
CA ASP A 182 -20.61 -1.52 -21.82
C ASP A 182 -20.26 -2.20 -20.49
N LEU A 183 -18.99 -2.11 -20.04
CA LEU A 183 -18.57 -2.75 -18.79
C LEU A 183 -19.23 -2.09 -17.58
N HIS A 184 -19.46 -0.76 -17.61
CA HIS A 184 -20.11 -0.06 -16.50
C HIS A 184 -20.73 1.28 -16.95
N PRO A 185 -21.85 1.25 -17.69
CA PRO A 185 -22.48 2.47 -18.18
C PRO A 185 -23.03 3.37 -17.06
N GLU A 186 -23.36 2.80 -15.90
CA GLU A 186 -23.90 3.55 -14.76
C GLU A 186 -22.83 4.46 -14.13
N TYR A 187 -21.64 3.94 -13.83
CA TYR A 187 -20.59 4.73 -13.19
C TYR A 187 -19.71 5.46 -14.19
N PHE A 188 -19.46 4.87 -15.36
CA PHE A 188 -18.48 5.34 -16.33
C PHE A 188 -19.04 5.49 -17.74
N GLY A 189 -20.35 5.74 -17.88
CA GLY A 189 -20.99 5.99 -19.18
C GLY A 189 -20.75 7.38 -19.78
N SER A 190 -20.33 8.36 -18.97
CA SER A 190 -20.03 9.72 -19.42
C SER A 190 -18.52 10.00 -19.33
N PRO A 191 -17.77 10.04 -20.46
CA PRO A 191 -16.34 10.38 -20.47
C PRO A 191 -16.10 11.88 -20.20
N GLY A 192 -14.82 12.28 -20.04
CA GLY A 192 -14.41 13.68 -19.89
C GLY A 192 -14.63 14.30 -18.49
N ARG A 193 -14.66 13.48 -17.44
CA ARG A 193 -14.90 13.92 -16.05
C ARG A 193 -13.64 14.01 -15.18
N ASP A 194 -12.48 14.11 -15.81
CA ASP A 194 -11.19 14.11 -15.14
C ASP A 194 -10.86 15.41 -14.40
N SER A 195 -11.58 16.50 -14.72
CA SER A 195 -11.48 17.77 -13.99
C SER A 195 -12.07 17.72 -12.57
N TRP A 196 -12.68 16.61 -12.15
CA TRP A 196 -13.24 16.44 -10.81
C TRP A 196 -12.14 16.22 -9.75
N ALA A 197 -10.94 15.82 -10.17
CA ALA A 197 -9.74 15.76 -9.33
C ALA A 197 -8.89 17.02 -9.53
N ILE A 198 -8.45 17.65 -8.44
CA ILE A 198 -7.51 18.78 -8.48
C ILE A 198 -6.08 18.27 -8.37
N THR A 199 -5.81 17.45 -7.36
CA THR A 199 -4.49 16.88 -7.09
C THR A 199 -4.58 15.39 -6.78
N VAL A 200 -3.52 14.66 -7.10
CA VAL A 200 -3.26 13.29 -6.63
C VAL A 200 -1.85 13.23 -6.07
N THR A 201 -1.72 12.91 -4.78
CA THR A 201 -0.44 12.68 -4.12
C THR A 201 -0.31 11.19 -3.81
N THR A 202 0.77 10.55 -4.23
CA THR A 202 1.01 9.12 -4.00
C THR A 202 2.20 8.89 -3.09
N LEU A 203 2.01 8.07 -2.05
CA LEU A 203 2.99 7.65 -1.06
C LEU A 203 3.24 6.14 -1.24
N GLY A 204 4.49 5.74 -1.48
CA GLY A 204 4.84 4.31 -1.54
C GLY A 204 4.10 3.49 -2.61
N THR A 205 3.54 4.13 -3.64
CA THR A 205 2.69 3.44 -4.63
C THR A 205 3.53 2.57 -5.57
N PRO A 206 3.15 1.29 -5.82
CA PRO A 206 3.84 0.44 -6.78
C PRO A 206 3.44 0.79 -8.23
N HIS A 207 3.85 1.95 -8.73
CA HIS A 207 3.50 2.40 -10.10
C HIS A 207 4.11 1.53 -11.20
N ARG A 208 5.06 0.66 -10.88
CA ARG A 208 5.66 -0.34 -11.79
C ARG A 208 5.51 -1.77 -11.25
N GLY A 209 4.65 -1.97 -10.26
CA GLY A 209 4.49 -3.21 -9.50
C GLY A 209 5.55 -3.41 -8.41
N SER A 210 5.47 -4.53 -7.70
CA SER A 210 6.39 -4.89 -6.61
C SER A 210 6.82 -6.34 -6.72
N THR A 211 8.05 -6.63 -6.29
CA THR A 211 8.59 -7.99 -6.18
C THR A 211 8.10 -8.69 -4.91
N ILE A 212 7.30 -8.04 -4.06
CA ILE A 212 6.71 -8.66 -2.87
C ILE A 212 5.84 -9.86 -3.26
N THR A 213 5.20 -9.84 -4.44
CA THR A 213 4.40 -10.96 -4.93
C THR A 213 5.26 -12.18 -5.20
N ASP A 214 6.43 -11.99 -5.81
CA ASP A 214 7.41 -13.07 -6.02
C ASP A 214 7.95 -13.59 -4.70
N VAL A 215 8.24 -12.68 -3.75
CA VAL A 215 8.70 -13.04 -2.40
C VAL A 215 7.65 -13.87 -1.69
N VAL A 216 6.38 -13.48 -1.72
CA VAL A 216 5.29 -14.23 -1.07
C VAL A 216 5.12 -15.60 -1.73
N GLU A 217 5.17 -15.70 -3.06
CA GLU A 217 5.11 -16.97 -3.77
C GLU A 217 6.28 -17.90 -3.39
N ASN A 218 7.51 -17.38 -3.39
CA ASN A 218 8.72 -18.11 -3.04
C ASN A 218 8.73 -18.53 -1.56
N PHE A 219 8.36 -17.61 -0.66
CA PHE A 219 8.30 -17.84 0.78
C PHE A 219 7.26 -18.87 1.14
N LEU A 220 6.13 -18.88 0.42
CA LEU A 220 5.10 -19.87 0.66
C LEU A 220 5.55 -21.25 0.19
N SER A 221 6.37 -21.43 -0.86
CA SER A 221 6.90 -22.73 -1.37
C SER A 221 5.87 -23.89 -1.34
N LYS A 222 4.59 -23.52 -1.43
CA LYS A 222 3.43 -24.33 -1.08
C LYS A 222 2.75 -24.69 -2.38
N SER A 223 2.20 -25.90 -2.46
CA SER A 223 1.30 -26.20 -3.58
C SER A 223 0.14 -25.21 -3.56
N THR A 224 -0.44 -24.90 -4.72
CA THR A 224 -1.62 -24.00 -4.83
C THR A 224 -2.70 -24.35 -3.79
N ILE A 225 -2.89 -25.64 -3.49
CA ILE A 225 -3.80 -26.15 -2.47
C ILE A 225 -3.46 -25.60 -1.07
N GLN A 226 -2.20 -25.62 -0.67
CA GLN A 226 -1.77 -25.15 0.65
C GLN A 226 -1.91 -23.64 0.80
N THR A 227 -1.70 -22.88 -0.29
CA THR A 227 -1.96 -21.43 -0.33
C THR A 227 -3.45 -21.14 -0.14
N ILE A 228 -4.31 -21.85 -0.89
CA ILE A 228 -5.78 -21.76 -0.74
C ILE A 228 -6.19 -22.08 0.69
N GLN A 229 -5.66 -23.15 1.28
CA GLN A 229 -5.98 -23.53 2.66
C GLN A 229 -5.50 -22.50 3.70
N LEU A 230 -4.35 -21.86 3.49
CA LEU A 230 -3.87 -20.82 4.39
C LEU A 230 -4.74 -19.57 4.30
N LEU A 231 -4.96 -19.06 3.08
CA LEU A 231 -5.82 -17.90 2.85
C LEU A 231 -7.25 -18.18 3.32
N GLY A 232 -7.75 -19.38 3.10
CA GLY A 232 -9.07 -19.80 3.55
C GLY A 232 -9.24 -19.74 5.07
N ARG A 233 -8.21 -20.12 5.83
CA ARG A 233 -8.20 -19.97 7.31
C ARG A 233 -8.18 -18.52 7.75
N LEU A 234 -7.31 -17.71 7.15
CA LEU A 234 -7.18 -16.29 7.48
C LEU A 234 -8.47 -15.53 7.15
N PHE A 235 -9.01 -15.72 5.96
CA PHE A 235 -10.24 -15.06 5.51
C PHE A 235 -11.44 -15.52 6.31
N ALA A 236 -11.52 -16.80 6.69
CA ALA A 236 -12.60 -17.28 7.54
C ALA A 236 -12.58 -16.59 8.92
N THR A 237 -11.39 -16.31 9.45
CA THR A 237 -11.23 -15.65 10.77
C THR A 237 -11.78 -14.22 10.76
N VAL A 238 -11.55 -13.47 9.68
CA VAL A 238 -11.95 -12.06 9.59
C VAL A 238 -13.34 -11.84 8.98
N SER A 239 -13.89 -12.81 8.26
CA SER A 239 -15.17 -12.68 7.55
C SER A 239 -16.34 -13.45 8.16
N PHE A 240 -16.19 -14.07 9.34
CA PHE A 240 -17.26 -14.88 9.95
C PHE A 240 -18.45 -14.06 10.46
N ASN A 241 -18.20 -12.90 11.05
CA ASN A 241 -19.26 -12.02 11.52
C ASN A 241 -19.88 -11.21 10.37
N GLY A 242 -21.05 -10.62 10.62
CA GLY A 242 -21.71 -9.69 9.69
C GLY A 242 -20.80 -8.49 9.36
N PRO A 243 -20.90 -7.88 8.16
CA PRO A 243 -20.04 -6.76 7.77
C PRO A 243 -19.96 -5.60 8.77
N ASP A 244 -21.04 -5.37 9.51
CA ASP A 244 -21.16 -4.37 10.58
C ASP A 244 -20.37 -4.72 11.85
N GLU A 245 -20.11 -6.01 12.10
CA GLU A 245 -19.38 -6.52 13.26
C GLU A 245 -17.93 -6.91 12.93
N ARG A 246 -17.50 -6.82 11.66
CA ARG A 246 -16.13 -7.15 11.26
C ARG A 246 -15.18 -6.05 11.72
N VAL A 247 -14.23 -6.43 12.56
CA VAL A 247 -13.13 -5.54 12.96
C VAL A 247 -12.27 -5.19 11.75
N TYR A 248 -11.98 -6.16 10.89
CA TYR A 248 -11.27 -5.98 9.62
C TYR A 248 -12.13 -6.52 8.49
N ASP A 249 -12.71 -5.63 7.67
CA ASP A 249 -13.57 -6.03 6.56
C ASP A 249 -12.77 -6.13 5.26
N LEU A 250 -12.64 -7.35 4.74
CA LEU A 250 -12.00 -7.60 3.44
C LEU A 250 -12.78 -7.02 2.27
N GLN A 251 -14.08 -6.75 2.47
CA GLN A 251 -15.02 -6.35 1.44
C GLN A 251 -15.13 -7.31 0.24
N LEU A 252 -14.90 -8.61 0.46
CA LEU A 252 -14.94 -9.64 -0.59
C LEU A 252 -16.27 -10.43 -0.60
N ASP A 253 -17.35 -9.91 -0.03
CA ASP A 253 -18.65 -10.57 0.05
C ASP A 253 -19.25 -10.93 -1.32
N HIS A 254 -18.98 -10.12 -2.36
CA HIS A 254 -19.40 -10.43 -3.73
C HIS A 254 -18.71 -11.65 -4.32
N TRP A 255 -17.55 -12.05 -3.77
CA TRP A 255 -16.87 -13.31 -4.06
C TRP A 255 -17.38 -14.49 -3.23
N ASP A 256 -18.45 -14.32 -2.44
CA ASP A 256 -18.94 -15.27 -1.42
C ASP A 256 -17.91 -15.55 -0.30
N ILE A 257 -16.95 -14.63 -0.08
CA ILE A 257 -16.01 -14.66 1.04
C ILE A 257 -16.64 -13.96 2.24
N CYS A 258 -17.76 -14.53 2.69
CA CYS A 258 -18.55 -14.11 3.84
C CYS A 258 -19.30 -15.32 4.40
N ARG A 259 -19.87 -15.20 5.61
CA ARG A 259 -20.73 -16.24 6.18
C ARG A 259 -22.05 -16.36 5.42
N VAL A 260 -22.42 -17.58 5.04
CA VAL A 260 -23.66 -17.89 4.30
C VAL A 260 -24.68 -18.56 5.21
N GLY A 261 -25.87 -17.97 5.32
CA GLY A 261 -26.95 -18.48 6.16
C GLY A 261 -26.51 -18.68 7.61
N ASN A 262 -26.83 -19.84 8.18
CA ASN A 262 -26.49 -20.18 9.57
C ASN A 262 -25.27 -21.12 9.66
N GLU A 263 -24.38 -21.16 8.66
CA GLU A 263 -23.22 -22.07 8.68
C GLU A 263 -22.35 -21.82 9.92
N THR A 264 -21.72 -22.87 10.44
CA THR A 264 -20.75 -22.73 11.55
C THR A 264 -19.43 -22.17 11.04
N PHE A 265 -18.57 -21.69 11.95
CA PHE A 265 -17.22 -21.24 11.58
C PHE A 265 -16.43 -22.35 10.88
N GLN A 266 -16.57 -23.59 11.35
CA GLN A 266 -15.90 -24.76 10.79
C GLN A 266 -16.41 -25.10 9.39
N ASP A 267 -17.72 -24.93 9.13
CA ASP A 267 -18.29 -25.11 7.79
C ASP A 267 -17.78 -24.04 6.83
N MET A 268 -17.78 -22.77 7.24
CA MET A 268 -17.28 -21.65 6.44
C MET A 268 -15.78 -21.83 6.12
N ARG A 269 -14.97 -22.19 7.12
CA ARG A 269 -13.55 -22.49 6.94
C ARG A 269 -13.33 -23.61 5.94
N ARG A 270 -14.05 -24.74 6.06
CA ARG A 270 -13.99 -25.85 5.09
C ARG A 270 -14.36 -25.40 3.68
N ARG A 271 -15.37 -24.53 3.54
CA ARG A 271 -15.77 -23.96 2.25
C ARG A 271 -14.69 -23.06 1.65
N PHE A 272 -14.03 -22.24 2.46
CA PHE A 272 -12.93 -21.37 2.00
C PHE A 272 -11.65 -22.14 1.67
N GLU A 273 -11.33 -23.19 2.43
CA GLU A 273 -10.17 -24.06 2.20
C GLU A 273 -10.33 -25.01 0.98
N SER A 274 -11.55 -25.10 0.42
CA SER A 274 -11.83 -25.93 -0.76
C SER A 274 -11.12 -25.39 -2.00
N THR A 275 -10.53 -26.28 -2.80
CA THR A 275 -9.89 -25.94 -4.09
C THR A 275 -10.87 -25.49 -5.16
N SER A 276 -12.18 -25.68 -4.94
CA SER A 276 -13.27 -25.14 -5.75
C SER A 276 -14.09 -24.08 -5.00
N GLY A 277 -13.58 -23.63 -3.85
CA GLY A 277 -14.21 -22.64 -3.00
C GLY A 277 -14.02 -21.19 -3.47
N PRO A 278 -14.63 -20.23 -2.76
CA PRO A 278 -14.57 -18.81 -3.14
C PRO A 278 -13.16 -18.24 -3.08
N VAL A 279 -12.35 -18.64 -2.09
CA VAL A 279 -10.95 -18.19 -1.97
C VAL A 279 -10.09 -18.71 -3.11
N ALA A 280 -10.28 -19.97 -3.52
CA ALA A 280 -9.63 -20.54 -4.69
C ALA A 280 -10.00 -19.77 -5.97
N LYS A 281 -11.29 -19.47 -6.15
CA LYS A 281 -11.78 -18.68 -7.29
C LYS A 281 -11.14 -17.28 -7.34
N TRP A 282 -11.07 -16.61 -6.19
CA TRP A 282 -10.49 -15.27 -6.06
C TRP A 282 -8.98 -15.25 -6.32
N ILE A 283 -8.21 -16.13 -5.67
CA ILE A 283 -6.74 -16.14 -5.78
C ILE A 283 -6.26 -16.59 -7.17
N CYS A 284 -6.99 -17.50 -7.82
CA CYS A 284 -6.67 -17.96 -9.17
C CYS A 284 -7.15 -17.01 -10.27
N SER A 285 -7.91 -15.97 -9.93
CA SER A 285 -8.29 -14.91 -10.87
C SER A 285 -7.16 -13.90 -11.04
N ASN A 286 -7.23 -13.09 -12.11
CA ASN A 286 -6.42 -11.87 -12.26
C ASN A 286 -7.11 -10.64 -11.64
N ASN A 287 -8.18 -10.83 -10.86
CA ASN A 287 -9.01 -9.77 -10.29
C ASN A 287 -8.81 -9.68 -8.78
N ASN A 288 -7.56 -9.49 -8.36
CA ASN A 288 -7.19 -9.35 -6.96
C ASN A 288 -5.97 -8.44 -6.79
N ALA A 289 -5.76 -7.96 -5.57
CA ALA A 289 -4.64 -7.08 -5.24
C ALA A 289 -3.26 -7.73 -5.47
N PHE A 290 -3.10 -9.05 -5.36
CA PHE A 290 -1.79 -9.67 -5.63
C PHE A 290 -1.41 -9.53 -7.11
N TYR A 291 -2.32 -9.85 -8.02
CA TYR A 291 -2.10 -9.63 -9.43
C TYR A 291 -1.88 -8.15 -9.73
N ASP A 292 -2.76 -7.29 -9.22
CA ASP A 292 -2.77 -5.85 -9.51
C ASP A 292 -1.62 -5.04 -8.87
N ASN A 293 -0.84 -5.64 -7.96
CA ASN A 293 0.41 -5.09 -7.44
C ASN A 293 1.66 -5.79 -8.00
N SER A 294 1.51 -6.90 -8.73
CA SER A 294 2.63 -7.52 -9.44
C SER A 294 3.13 -6.63 -10.59
N ILE A 295 4.40 -6.78 -10.98
CA ILE A 295 4.97 -6.06 -12.14
C ILE A 295 4.14 -6.32 -13.41
N LYS A 296 3.67 -7.56 -13.59
CA LYS A 296 2.84 -7.94 -14.73
C LYS A 296 1.47 -7.28 -14.69
N GLY A 297 0.76 -7.35 -13.57
CA GLY A 297 -0.59 -6.79 -13.45
C GLY A 297 -0.60 -5.27 -13.57
N VAL A 298 0.37 -4.57 -12.98
CA VAL A 298 0.52 -3.11 -13.15
C VAL A 298 0.81 -2.75 -14.61
N TYR A 299 1.67 -3.51 -15.30
CA TYR A 299 1.92 -3.32 -16.73
C TYR A 299 0.65 -3.52 -17.58
N GLU A 300 -0.16 -4.55 -17.31
CA GLU A 300 -1.43 -4.75 -18.02
C GLU A 300 -2.48 -3.67 -17.65
N LEU A 301 -2.45 -3.15 -16.42
CA LEU A 301 -3.26 -1.99 -16.02
C LEU A 301 -2.90 -0.76 -16.84
N HIS A 302 -1.60 -0.49 -17.06
CA HIS A 302 -1.13 0.65 -17.86
C HIS A 302 -1.68 0.62 -19.29
N LYS A 303 -1.73 -0.56 -19.91
CA LYS A 303 -2.32 -0.72 -21.25
C LYS A 303 -3.82 -0.37 -21.30
N LYS A 304 -4.52 -0.44 -20.15
CA LYS A 304 -5.94 -0.12 -20.01
C LYS A 304 -6.15 1.33 -19.53
N THR A 305 -5.10 2.05 -19.15
CA THR A 305 -5.20 3.44 -18.69
C THR A 305 -4.99 4.45 -19.81
N SER A 306 -5.72 5.57 -19.73
CA SER A 306 -5.44 6.77 -20.52
C SER A 306 -4.19 7.47 -19.99
N LEU A 307 -3.62 8.35 -20.82
CA LEU A 307 -2.59 9.29 -20.37
C LEU A 307 -3.09 10.13 -19.19
N THR A 308 -2.14 10.61 -18.40
CA THR A 308 -2.36 11.40 -17.19
C THR A 308 -3.25 12.63 -17.48
N SER A 309 -4.17 12.96 -16.56
CA SER A 309 -5.12 14.06 -16.76
C SER A 309 -4.39 15.40 -16.85
N LYS A 310 -4.67 16.17 -17.90
CA LYS A 310 -4.17 17.55 -18.05
C LYS A 310 -4.86 18.56 -17.14
N ASN A 311 -5.85 18.12 -16.35
CA ASN A 311 -6.56 18.95 -15.39
C ASN A 311 -6.05 18.77 -13.94
N THR A 312 -5.22 17.74 -13.70
CA THR A 312 -4.82 17.30 -12.35
C THR A 312 -3.33 17.51 -12.11
N TYR A 313 -2.95 17.95 -10.90
CA TYR A 313 -1.56 17.93 -10.43
C TYR A 313 -1.22 16.58 -9.82
N TYR A 314 -0.05 16.02 -10.14
CA TYR A 314 0.40 14.75 -9.58
C TYR A 314 1.71 14.94 -8.80
N PHE A 315 1.74 14.46 -7.57
CA PHE A 315 2.94 14.41 -6.74
C PHE A 315 3.21 12.97 -6.31
N SER A 316 4.47 12.57 -6.31
CA SER A 316 4.89 11.25 -5.84
C SER A 316 6.04 11.37 -4.84
N LEU A 317 6.00 10.55 -3.80
CA LEU A 317 7.05 10.43 -2.80
C LEU A 317 7.43 8.97 -2.66
N SER A 318 8.73 8.71 -2.60
CA SER A 318 9.29 7.36 -2.52
C SER A 318 9.96 7.13 -1.17
N PHE A 319 10.02 5.88 -0.75
CA PHE A 319 10.52 5.48 0.56
C PHE A 319 11.42 4.25 0.45
N HIS A 320 12.30 4.08 1.43
CA HIS A 320 12.94 2.78 1.68
C HIS A 320 13.33 2.64 3.13
N ALA A 321 13.38 1.38 3.55
CA ALA A 321 13.79 1.00 4.90
C ALA A 321 14.99 0.05 4.91
N THR A 322 15.84 0.15 3.88
CA THR A 322 17.01 -0.70 3.69
C THR A 322 18.35 0.02 3.88
N VAL A 323 19.37 -0.76 4.24
CA VAL A 323 20.80 -0.40 4.15
C VAL A 323 21.53 -1.35 3.21
N PRO A 324 22.57 -0.90 2.49
CA PRO A 324 23.38 -1.80 1.68
C PRO A 324 24.00 -2.90 2.53
N PHE A 325 24.09 -4.12 1.99
CA PHE A 325 24.86 -5.18 2.62
C PHE A 325 26.34 -4.75 2.69
N PRO A 326 27.01 -4.82 3.85
CA PRO A 326 28.38 -4.33 4.00
C PRO A 326 29.35 -4.98 3.01
N SER A 327 30.16 -4.18 2.30
CA SER A 327 31.20 -4.69 1.38
C SER A 327 32.40 -5.26 2.14
N ASP A 328 32.67 -4.72 3.33
CA ASP A 328 33.78 -5.08 4.21
C ASP A 328 33.27 -5.18 5.65
N TRP A 329 33.66 -6.24 6.38
CA TRP A 329 33.27 -6.45 7.77
C TRP A 329 34.50 -6.79 8.62
N PRO A 330 34.62 -6.28 9.86
CA PRO A 330 35.73 -6.64 10.74
C PRO A 330 35.83 -8.16 10.94
N PRO A 331 37.04 -8.70 11.19
CA PRO A 331 37.21 -10.10 11.57
C PRO A 331 36.26 -10.47 12.73
N TRP A 332 35.69 -11.67 12.65
CA TRP A 332 34.66 -12.16 13.58
C TRP A 332 35.07 -12.05 15.05
N THR A 333 34.52 -11.06 15.75
CA THR A 333 34.55 -10.91 17.21
C THR A 333 33.12 -10.90 17.76
N VAL A 334 32.95 -11.17 19.06
CA VAL A 334 31.63 -11.04 19.73
C VAL A 334 31.07 -9.62 19.52
N GLU A 335 31.93 -8.61 19.58
CA GLU A 335 31.57 -7.21 19.30
C GLU A 335 31.14 -7.01 17.84
N ALA A 336 31.83 -7.60 16.86
CA ALA A 336 31.47 -7.52 15.44
C ALA A 336 30.15 -8.25 15.11
N ILE A 337 29.78 -9.28 15.87
CA ILE A 337 28.49 -9.99 15.73
C ILE A 337 27.36 -9.13 16.31
N VAL A 338 27.60 -8.50 17.46
CA VAL A 338 26.63 -7.61 18.13
C VAL A 338 26.43 -6.31 17.33
N SER A 339 27.45 -5.85 16.60
CA SER A 339 27.39 -4.64 15.78
C SER A 339 26.89 -4.85 14.35
N PHE A 340 26.49 -6.07 13.95
CA PHE A 340 25.95 -6.33 12.61
C PHE A 340 24.65 -5.52 12.40
N PRO A 341 24.39 -4.95 11.20
CA PRO A 341 23.31 -3.99 10.99
C PRO A 341 21.93 -4.54 11.38
N VAL A 342 21.78 -5.86 11.41
CA VAL A 342 20.68 -6.54 12.10
C VAL A 342 21.32 -7.61 13.00
N PRO A 343 21.38 -7.47 14.33
CA PRO A 343 22.11 -8.42 15.18
C PRO A 343 21.67 -9.84 14.83
N LEU A 344 22.57 -10.72 14.36
CA LEU A 344 22.17 -11.96 13.67
C LEU A 344 21.15 -12.78 14.49
N VAL A 345 21.33 -12.82 15.81
CA VAL A 345 20.41 -13.46 16.76
C VAL A 345 19.06 -12.76 16.82
N ARG A 346 19.03 -11.42 16.82
CA ARG A 346 17.80 -10.61 16.70
C ARG A 346 17.17 -10.81 15.32
N PHE A 347 17.91 -10.79 14.22
CA PHE A 347 17.39 -11.08 12.89
C PHE A 347 16.71 -12.45 12.83
N VAL A 348 17.42 -13.52 13.25
CA VAL A 348 16.85 -14.87 13.34
C VAL A 348 15.61 -14.86 14.23
N ARG A 349 15.67 -14.19 15.38
CA ARG A 349 14.55 -14.07 16.31
C ARG A 349 13.33 -13.38 15.69
N GLU A 350 13.50 -12.19 15.10
CA GLU A 350 12.43 -11.40 14.50
C GLU A 350 11.84 -12.06 13.25
N VAL A 351 12.68 -12.65 12.39
CA VAL A 351 12.22 -13.43 11.22
C VAL A 351 11.43 -14.65 11.68
N LEU A 352 11.89 -15.38 12.70
CA LEU A 352 11.16 -16.53 13.25
C LEU A 352 9.88 -16.14 14.02
N TYR A 353 9.84 -14.96 14.66
CA TYR A 353 8.64 -14.45 15.34
C TYR A 353 7.61 -13.84 14.39
N SER A 354 8.01 -13.33 13.23
CA SER A 354 7.13 -12.68 12.26
C SER A 354 6.31 -13.67 11.41
N VAL A 355 6.55 -14.97 11.52
CA VAL A 355 5.72 -16.00 10.89
C VAL A 355 4.41 -16.14 11.68
N PRO A 356 3.22 -15.82 11.10
CA PRO A 356 1.99 -15.50 11.86
C PRO A 356 1.33 -16.60 12.73
N ILE A 357 1.99 -17.71 13.08
CA ILE A 357 1.34 -18.86 13.74
C ILE A 357 2.13 -19.48 14.90
N VAL A 358 3.38 -19.07 15.23
CA VAL A 358 4.20 -19.99 16.05
C VAL A 358 5.17 -19.34 17.03
N ASN A 359 5.08 -19.81 18.29
CA ASN A 359 6.02 -19.56 19.37
C ASN A 359 7.28 -20.46 19.24
N ILE A 360 8.04 -20.32 18.15
CA ILE A 360 9.26 -21.10 17.84
C ILE A 360 10.49 -20.62 18.62
N GLY A 361 10.44 -19.35 19.08
CA GLY A 361 11.61 -18.48 19.23
C GLY A 361 12.54 -18.67 20.44
N VAL A 362 12.49 -19.76 21.21
CA VAL A 362 13.45 -19.94 22.33
C VAL A 362 14.39 -21.12 22.10
N TRP A 363 13.85 -22.32 21.88
CA TRP A 363 14.69 -23.53 21.82
C TRP A 363 15.54 -23.65 20.54
N ILE A 364 15.04 -23.22 19.37
CA ILE A 364 15.82 -23.22 18.12
C ILE A 364 17.00 -22.25 18.23
N ILE A 365 16.77 -21.09 18.84
CA ILE A 365 17.81 -20.08 19.09
C ILE A 365 18.89 -20.66 20.00
N ASP A 366 18.50 -21.34 21.09
CA ASP A 366 19.45 -22.00 21.98
C ASP A 366 20.22 -23.12 21.27
N ARG A 367 19.59 -23.88 20.36
CA ARG A 367 20.28 -24.94 19.59
C ARG A 367 21.30 -24.36 18.60
N ILE A 368 20.94 -23.29 17.93
CA ILE A 368 21.81 -22.54 17.01
C ILE A 368 22.97 -21.95 17.80
N LEU A 369 22.71 -21.20 18.88
CA LEU A 369 23.74 -20.61 19.73
C LEU A 369 24.65 -21.68 20.34
N ASN A 370 24.12 -22.77 20.88
CA ASN A 370 24.91 -23.83 21.50
C ASN A 370 25.68 -24.70 20.49
N GLY A 371 25.19 -24.87 19.26
CA GLY A 371 25.92 -25.56 18.18
C GLY A 371 27.02 -24.70 17.55
N ILE A 372 26.76 -23.38 17.46
CA ILE A 372 27.70 -22.35 17.01
C ILE A 372 28.83 -22.18 18.04
N ILE A 373 28.56 -22.09 19.34
CA ILE A 373 29.58 -21.78 20.36
C ILE A 373 30.59 -22.93 20.61
N ASN A 374 30.29 -24.19 20.23
CA ASN A 374 31.03 -25.36 20.72
C ASN A 374 31.96 -26.10 19.71
N THR A 375 32.19 -25.59 18.50
CA THR A 375 33.01 -26.30 17.50
C THR A 375 34.39 -25.65 17.30
N ALA A 376 35.47 -26.43 17.36
CA ALA A 376 36.86 -25.98 17.20
C ALA A 376 37.21 -25.31 15.83
N GLY A 377 36.24 -25.07 14.95
CA GLY A 377 36.40 -24.47 13.61
C GLY A 377 36.45 -22.93 13.56
N TRP A 378 36.20 -22.24 14.68
CA TRP A 378 36.13 -20.76 14.75
C TRP A 378 37.41 -20.03 14.36
N ALA A 379 38.58 -20.62 14.59
CA ALA A 379 39.85 -19.98 14.25
C ALA A 379 40.12 -19.93 12.74
N ILE A 380 39.39 -20.72 11.94
CA ILE A 380 39.67 -20.96 10.51
C ILE A 380 38.58 -20.34 9.62
N LEU A 381 37.31 -20.34 10.05
CA LEU A 381 36.16 -19.83 9.29
C LEU A 381 36.33 -18.37 8.78
N PRO A 382 36.82 -17.39 9.57
CA PRO A 382 37.05 -16.01 9.12
C PRO A 382 38.08 -15.87 8.00
N ARG A 383 38.95 -16.88 7.82
CA ARG A 383 40.02 -16.91 6.81
C ARG A 383 39.57 -17.60 5.52
N LEU A 384 38.42 -18.26 5.52
CA LEU A 384 37.94 -19.10 4.41
C LEU A 384 36.60 -18.64 3.81
N LEU A 385 35.79 -17.85 4.53
CA LEU A 385 34.44 -17.46 4.12
C LEU A 385 34.22 -15.96 4.31
N SER A 386 33.53 -15.32 3.36
CA SER A 386 33.03 -13.95 3.55
C SER A 386 31.87 -13.93 4.55
N ILE A 387 31.55 -12.76 5.11
CA ILE A 387 30.38 -12.62 5.99
C ILE A 387 29.08 -12.97 5.26
N ARG A 388 29.00 -12.66 3.96
CA ARG A 388 27.85 -13.03 3.12
C ARG A 388 27.73 -14.55 2.98
N ASP A 389 28.84 -15.26 2.84
CA ASP A 389 28.84 -16.72 2.75
C ASP A 389 28.40 -17.36 4.08
N LEU A 390 28.84 -16.79 5.22
CA LEU A 390 28.39 -17.29 6.51
C LEU A 390 26.90 -17.04 6.74
N VAL A 391 26.42 -15.82 6.48
CA VAL A 391 24.99 -15.50 6.64
C VAL A 391 24.16 -16.35 5.67
N SER A 392 24.64 -16.55 4.43
CA SER A 392 24.02 -17.47 3.48
C SER A 392 23.96 -18.88 4.03
N TRP A 393 25.05 -19.41 4.58
CA TRP A 393 25.06 -20.74 5.18
C TRP A 393 24.11 -20.86 6.38
N VAL A 394 24.09 -19.88 7.29
CA VAL A 394 23.16 -19.88 8.44
C VAL A 394 21.70 -19.87 7.96
N THR A 395 21.37 -19.03 6.99
CA THR A 395 19.99 -18.94 6.49
C THR A 395 19.59 -20.15 5.65
N GLN A 396 20.44 -20.58 4.73
CA GLN A 396 20.13 -21.64 3.76
C GLN A 396 20.28 -23.05 4.32
N GLU A 397 21.33 -23.33 5.10
CA GLU A 397 21.68 -24.69 5.50
C GLU A 397 21.25 -25.02 6.93
N VAL A 398 21.20 -24.01 7.82
CA VAL A 398 20.84 -24.20 9.23
C VAL A 398 19.37 -23.90 9.47
N LEU A 399 18.92 -22.68 9.18
CA LEU A 399 17.55 -22.25 9.47
C LEU A 399 16.51 -23.00 8.63
N ASN A 400 16.66 -23.05 7.31
CA ASN A 400 15.72 -23.77 6.44
C ASN A 400 15.62 -25.25 6.83
N ARG A 401 16.74 -25.89 7.12
CA ARG A 401 16.76 -27.29 7.59
C ARG A 401 15.99 -27.46 8.92
N LEU A 402 16.16 -26.54 9.87
CA LEU A 402 15.44 -26.59 11.15
C LEU A 402 13.94 -26.32 10.99
N LEU A 403 13.55 -25.44 10.06
CA LEU A 403 12.15 -25.21 9.69
C LEU A 403 11.54 -26.48 9.08
N ASP A 404 12.23 -27.13 8.14
CA ASP A 404 11.81 -28.39 7.54
C ASP A 404 11.69 -29.52 8.59
N GLU A 405 12.66 -29.66 9.50
CA GLU A 405 12.65 -30.65 10.58
C GLU A 405 11.50 -30.44 11.58
N THR A 406 10.90 -29.24 11.62
CA THR A 406 9.75 -28.89 12.47
C THR A 406 8.41 -28.87 11.72
N ASP A 407 8.38 -29.44 10.51
CA ASP A 407 7.21 -29.52 9.60
C ASP A 407 6.69 -28.15 9.11
N TYR A 408 7.54 -27.11 9.20
CA TYR A 408 7.30 -25.79 8.62
C TYR A 408 7.98 -25.69 7.26
N ARG A 409 7.20 -25.86 6.19
CA ARG A 409 7.66 -25.69 4.80
C ARG A 409 7.78 -24.21 4.43
N ILE A 410 8.80 -23.55 4.97
CA ILE A 410 9.15 -22.15 4.69
C ILE A 410 10.64 -22.12 4.35
N THR A 411 10.97 -21.57 3.19
CA THR A 411 12.35 -21.37 2.75
C THR A 411 12.70 -19.90 2.84
N LEU A 412 13.57 -19.54 3.79
CA LEU A 412 14.16 -18.21 3.88
C LEU A 412 15.15 -18.01 2.71
N PRO A 413 15.19 -16.82 2.08
CA PRO A 413 16.13 -16.52 1.00
C PRO A 413 17.55 -16.23 1.52
N PRO A 414 18.60 -16.33 0.68
CA PRO A 414 19.95 -15.92 1.07
C PRO A 414 20.03 -14.39 1.27
N PRO A 415 21.07 -13.88 1.95
CA PRO A 415 21.28 -12.45 2.12
C PRO A 415 21.38 -11.72 0.79
N GLY A 416 20.45 -10.78 0.62
CA GLY A 416 20.34 -9.90 -0.52
C GLY A 416 21.44 -8.84 -0.61
N ARG A 417 21.29 -7.93 -1.58
CA ARG A 417 22.16 -6.75 -1.71
C ARG A 417 21.85 -5.68 -0.66
N TYR A 418 20.65 -5.71 -0.12
CA TYR A 418 20.16 -4.80 0.91
C TYR A 418 19.65 -5.59 2.10
N LEU A 419 19.86 -5.02 3.29
CA LEU A 419 19.39 -5.52 4.57
C LEU A 419 18.34 -4.56 5.14
N PRO A 420 17.42 -5.04 5.99
CA PRO A 420 16.53 -4.15 6.73
C PRO A 420 17.34 -3.26 7.68
N ARG A 421 16.86 -2.04 7.87
CA ARG A 421 17.32 -1.16 8.96
C ARG A 421 16.78 -1.66 10.30
N ASN A 422 17.33 -1.12 11.39
CA ASN A 422 16.97 -1.53 12.75
C ASN A 422 15.64 -0.99 13.25
N ASP A 423 15.12 0.05 12.58
CA ASP A 423 13.87 0.75 12.86
C ASP A 423 12.67 0.21 12.05
N VAL A 424 12.90 -0.78 11.17
CA VAL A 424 11.83 -1.44 10.42
C VAL A 424 10.85 -2.12 11.40
N MET A 425 9.55 -1.93 11.15
CA MET A 425 8.47 -2.64 11.84
C MET A 425 8.77 -4.16 11.85
N PRO A 426 8.82 -4.81 13.04
CA PRO A 426 9.29 -6.19 13.15
C PRO A 426 8.65 -7.18 12.16
N LEU A 427 7.34 -7.08 11.94
CA LEU A 427 6.59 -7.93 11.01
C LEU A 427 6.99 -7.76 9.54
N MET A 428 7.65 -6.66 9.17
CA MET A 428 8.10 -6.37 7.82
C MET A 428 9.57 -6.72 7.56
N ILE A 429 10.36 -6.99 8.60
CA ILE A 429 11.80 -7.31 8.49
C ILE A 429 12.05 -8.44 7.48
N ALA A 430 11.24 -9.49 7.53
CA ALA A 430 11.36 -10.63 6.62
C ALA A 430 11.13 -10.24 5.15
N PHE A 431 10.15 -9.38 4.89
CA PHE A 431 9.85 -8.91 3.53
C PHE A 431 10.92 -7.95 3.02
N VAL A 432 11.37 -7.00 3.85
CA VAL A 432 12.46 -6.08 3.50
C VAL A 432 13.71 -6.84 3.11
N TYR A 433 14.08 -7.83 3.92
CA TYR A 433 15.22 -8.70 3.68
C TYR A 433 15.07 -9.51 2.38
N ALA A 434 13.93 -10.16 2.19
CA ALA A 434 13.68 -11.00 1.02
C ALA A 434 13.67 -10.19 -0.29
N MET A 435 12.96 -9.05 -0.31
CA MET A 435 12.97 -8.13 -1.46
C MET A 435 14.36 -7.56 -1.73
N GLY A 436 15.15 -7.32 -0.68
CA GLY A 436 16.55 -6.89 -0.77
C GLY A 436 17.46 -7.84 -1.54
N GLY A 437 17.05 -9.10 -1.76
CA GLY A 437 17.75 -10.11 -2.54
C GLY A 437 16.98 -10.66 -3.74
N GLN A 438 15.76 -10.22 -3.98
CA GLN A 438 14.90 -10.78 -5.03
C GLN A 438 15.34 -10.29 -6.41
N ASP A 439 15.88 -11.20 -7.22
CA ASP A 439 16.19 -10.90 -8.61
C ASP A 439 14.92 -10.84 -9.46
N LEU A 440 14.89 -9.89 -10.39
CA LEU A 440 13.84 -9.81 -11.40
C LEU A 440 13.94 -10.99 -12.37
N THR A 441 12.78 -11.60 -12.67
CA THR A 441 12.66 -12.65 -13.68
C THR A 441 12.93 -12.10 -15.08
N SER A 442 13.20 -12.99 -16.05
CA SER A 442 13.40 -12.59 -17.45
C SER A 442 12.19 -11.84 -18.01
N GLU A 443 10.96 -12.26 -17.66
CA GLU A 443 9.74 -11.58 -18.09
C GLU A 443 9.63 -10.18 -17.48
N GLN A 444 9.89 -10.04 -16.18
CA GLN A 444 9.85 -8.74 -15.50
C GLN A 444 10.87 -7.75 -16.10
N LYS A 445 12.08 -8.23 -16.41
CA LYS A 445 13.10 -7.42 -17.09
C LYS A 445 12.66 -6.95 -18.48
N ILE A 446 11.93 -7.79 -19.22
CA ILE A 446 11.36 -7.41 -20.52
C ILE A 446 10.28 -6.35 -20.35
N ILE A 447 9.37 -6.52 -19.37
CA ILE A 447 8.28 -5.59 -19.08
C ILE A 447 8.82 -4.20 -18.69
N LEU A 448 9.78 -4.17 -17.77
CA LEU A 448 10.33 -2.92 -17.22
C LEU A 448 11.33 -2.22 -18.16
N GLY A 449 11.81 -2.93 -19.20
CA GLY A 449 12.67 -2.38 -20.24
C GLY A 449 14.14 -2.13 -19.81
N PRO A 450 14.95 -1.54 -20.70
CA PRO A 450 16.33 -1.17 -20.37
C PRO A 450 16.35 0.03 -19.41
N ASN A 451 17.29 0.05 -18.45
CA ASN A 451 17.40 1.03 -17.34
C ASN A 451 16.48 0.74 -16.14
N LEU A 452 16.53 -0.50 -15.66
CA LEU A 452 15.71 -0.97 -14.54
C LEU A 452 15.91 -0.19 -13.25
N GLY A 453 17.08 0.42 -13.03
CA GLY A 453 17.39 1.05 -11.75
C GLY A 453 17.66 0.02 -10.65
N ASN A 454 17.45 0.40 -9.39
CA ASN A 454 17.77 -0.45 -8.23
C ASN A 454 16.51 -1.06 -7.61
N TRP A 455 16.13 -2.24 -8.09
CA TRP A 455 14.95 -2.97 -7.60
C TRP A 455 15.14 -3.68 -6.26
N TYR A 456 16.31 -3.62 -5.63
CA TYR A 456 16.53 -4.27 -4.34
C TYR A 456 16.21 -3.34 -3.15
N GLN A 457 16.28 -2.02 -3.36
CA GLN A 457 15.89 -1.04 -2.36
C GLN A 457 14.36 -1.01 -2.25
N ASN A 458 13.84 -1.06 -1.02
CA ASN A 458 12.42 -1.22 -0.77
C ASN A 458 12.03 -0.70 0.62
N ASP A 459 10.75 -0.45 0.84
CA ASP A 459 10.15 -0.05 2.12
C ASP A 459 9.54 -1.25 2.89
N GLY A 460 9.75 -2.47 2.40
CA GLY A 460 9.19 -3.73 2.92
C GLY A 460 7.97 -4.26 2.20
N ILE A 461 7.30 -3.47 1.35
CA ILE A 461 6.17 -3.91 0.52
C ILE A 461 6.37 -3.54 -0.95
N VAL A 462 7.02 -2.42 -1.24
CA VAL A 462 7.20 -1.87 -2.58
C VAL A 462 8.67 -1.54 -2.82
N ASN A 463 9.18 -1.91 -4.00
CA ASN A 463 10.52 -1.52 -4.43
C ASN A 463 10.55 -0.01 -4.66
N THR A 464 11.54 0.70 -4.12
CA THR A 464 11.64 2.16 -4.18
C THR A 464 11.65 2.70 -5.61
N GLU A 465 12.26 1.96 -6.53
CA GLU A 465 12.30 2.27 -7.96
C GLU A 465 10.90 2.32 -8.61
N SER A 466 9.93 1.60 -8.04
CA SER A 466 8.55 1.55 -8.52
C SER A 466 7.73 2.79 -8.12
N MET A 467 8.17 3.53 -7.10
CA MET A 467 7.34 4.57 -6.45
C MET A 467 7.37 5.93 -7.15
N ARG A 468 8.37 6.16 -8.00
CA ARG A 468 8.62 7.48 -8.61
C ARG A 468 7.45 7.97 -9.46
N GLY A 469 6.73 7.06 -10.10
CA GLY A 469 5.63 7.34 -11.01
C GLY A 469 5.53 6.27 -12.09
N PRO A 470 4.46 6.26 -12.89
CA PRO A 470 4.23 5.21 -13.86
C PRO A 470 4.97 5.45 -15.18
N ASP A 471 5.40 4.36 -15.83
CA ASP A 471 6.26 4.37 -17.02
C ASP A 471 5.62 5.02 -18.26
N ASP A 472 4.28 5.04 -18.33
CA ASP A 472 3.50 5.64 -19.41
C ASP A 472 3.12 7.11 -19.14
N SER A 473 3.65 7.72 -18.08
CA SER A 473 3.44 9.13 -17.75
C SER A 473 4.74 9.94 -17.75
N VAL A 474 4.62 11.25 -17.87
CA VAL A 474 5.76 12.16 -17.72
C VAL A 474 6.08 12.31 -16.25
N VAL A 475 7.27 11.88 -15.84
CA VAL A 475 7.75 11.97 -14.45
C VAL A 475 8.97 12.86 -14.36
N LYS A 476 8.87 13.97 -13.62
CA LYS A 476 9.94 14.96 -13.44
C LYS A 476 10.36 15.06 -11.99
N ASN A 477 11.63 15.33 -11.75
CA ASN A 477 12.11 15.65 -10.40
C ASN A 477 11.53 17.01 -9.96
N ILE A 478 11.17 17.12 -8.68
CA ILE A 478 10.58 18.33 -8.12
C ILE A 478 11.46 19.58 -8.24
N ALA A 479 12.79 19.42 -8.38
CA ALA A 479 13.71 20.52 -8.68
C ALA A 479 13.35 21.31 -9.95
N ALA A 480 12.60 20.70 -10.88
CA ALA A 480 12.14 21.32 -12.11
C ALA A 480 10.69 21.86 -12.02
N PHE A 481 10.06 21.79 -10.85
CA PHE A 481 8.72 22.33 -10.63
C PHE A 481 8.74 23.86 -10.85
N PRO A 482 7.86 24.43 -11.70
CA PRO A 482 7.87 25.85 -12.01
C PRO A 482 7.17 26.64 -10.90
N ILE A 483 7.89 26.79 -9.78
CA ILE A 483 7.39 27.45 -8.57
C ILE A 483 6.86 28.88 -8.86
N SER A 484 7.45 29.59 -9.83
CA SER A 484 7.04 30.94 -10.21
C SER A 484 5.69 31.01 -10.93
N ASP A 485 5.22 29.91 -11.53
CA ASP A 485 3.94 29.83 -12.21
C ASP A 485 3.33 28.44 -12.08
N VAL A 486 2.68 28.20 -10.94
CA VAL A 486 1.96 26.95 -10.70
C VAL A 486 0.69 26.84 -11.53
N ASN A 487 0.23 27.92 -12.17
CA ASN A 487 -0.97 27.91 -13.02
C ASN A 487 -0.69 27.38 -14.42
N ASP A 488 0.57 27.37 -14.86
CA ASP A 488 0.98 26.93 -16.18
C ASP A 488 0.43 25.52 -16.49
N ASP A 489 -0.06 25.34 -17.72
CA ASP A 489 -0.70 24.10 -18.15
C ASP A 489 0.27 22.92 -18.19
N SER A 490 1.58 23.18 -18.32
CA SER A 490 2.64 22.16 -18.30
C SER A 490 2.91 21.57 -16.90
N VAL A 491 2.33 22.15 -15.85
CA VAL A 491 2.45 21.63 -14.47
C VAL A 491 1.50 20.47 -14.22
N ARG A 492 0.38 20.41 -14.94
CA ARG A 492 -0.66 19.39 -14.80
C ARG A 492 -0.40 18.22 -15.74
N GLY A 493 -0.86 17.03 -15.36
CA GLY A 493 -0.60 15.79 -16.10
C GLY A 493 0.87 15.32 -16.03
N VAL A 494 1.65 15.87 -15.10
CA VAL A 494 3.04 15.49 -14.84
C VAL A 494 3.14 15.01 -13.40
N TYR A 495 3.78 13.85 -13.19
CA TYR A 495 4.17 13.40 -11.86
C TYR A 495 5.43 14.14 -11.42
N TRP A 496 5.27 15.01 -10.43
CA TRP A 496 6.37 15.72 -9.79
C TRP A 496 6.89 14.91 -8.60
N HIS A 497 8.00 14.22 -8.82
CA HIS A 497 8.63 13.36 -7.85
C HIS A 497 9.39 14.19 -6.80
N LEU A 498 8.88 14.17 -5.57
CA LEU A 498 9.39 14.92 -4.42
C LEU A 498 10.77 14.45 -3.96
N GLY A 499 11.12 13.20 -4.26
CA GLY A 499 12.38 12.58 -3.86
C GLY A 499 12.15 11.26 -3.14
N VAL A 500 13.21 10.79 -2.48
CA VAL A 500 13.20 9.56 -1.69
C VAL A 500 13.40 9.94 -0.23
N HIS A 501 12.63 9.37 0.68
CA HIS A 501 12.86 9.46 2.11
C HIS A 501 13.38 8.10 2.61
N ASP A 502 14.48 8.12 3.36
CA ASP A 502 15.23 6.92 3.75
C ASP A 502 14.99 6.49 5.21
N GLN A 503 13.98 7.07 5.87
CA GLN A 503 13.67 6.82 7.27
C GLN A 503 12.32 6.16 7.57
N MET A 504 11.49 5.92 6.57
CA MET A 504 10.16 5.31 6.74
C MET A 504 10.08 3.98 6.01
N ASP A 505 9.57 2.96 6.69
CA ASP A 505 9.00 1.77 6.06
C ASP A 505 7.55 1.99 5.61
N HIS A 506 6.97 1.00 4.92
CA HIS A 506 5.63 1.13 4.34
C HIS A 506 4.51 1.39 5.37
N ALA A 507 4.69 0.95 6.62
CA ALA A 507 3.72 1.20 7.69
C ALA A 507 3.92 2.59 8.31
N ASP A 508 5.17 3.04 8.40
CA ASP A 508 5.51 4.39 8.86
C ASP A 508 4.87 5.49 8.01
N GLU A 509 4.76 5.28 6.69
CA GLU A 509 4.14 6.21 5.74
C GLU A 509 2.72 6.64 6.15
N ILE A 510 1.99 5.73 6.81
CA ILE A 510 0.62 5.93 7.30
C ILE A 510 0.54 6.01 8.81
N GLY A 511 1.66 6.04 9.53
CA GLY A 511 1.69 6.19 10.98
C GLY A 511 1.30 4.94 11.76
N VAL A 512 1.43 3.74 11.20
CA VAL A 512 1.06 2.48 11.86
C VAL A 512 2.29 1.82 12.51
N PHE A 513 2.23 1.60 13.83
CA PHE A 513 3.31 0.99 14.65
C PHE A 513 4.66 1.72 14.65
N ILE A 514 4.61 3.05 14.61
CA ILE A 514 5.77 3.94 14.44
C ILE A 514 6.47 4.30 15.75
N GLU A 515 7.79 4.52 15.68
CA GLU A 515 8.55 5.18 16.75
C GLU A 515 8.20 6.69 16.84
N GLU A 516 8.36 7.31 18.00
CA GLU A 516 7.89 8.68 18.27
C GLU A 516 8.44 9.74 17.30
N ASN A 517 9.73 9.65 16.93
CA ASN A 517 10.33 10.57 15.96
C ASN A 517 9.75 10.38 14.55
N THR A 518 9.55 9.12 14.14
CA THR A 518 8.93 8.77 12.86
C THR A 518 7.47 9.21 12.82
N ALA A 519 6.77 9.17 13.96
CA ALA A 519 5.42 9.72 14.11
C ALA A 519 5.35 11.20 13.80
N GLN A 520 6.29 11.98 14.34
CA GLN A 520 6.35 13.41 14.10
C GLN A 520 6.63 13.70 12.62
N ALA A 521 7.55 12.97 11.99
CA ALA A 521 7.85 13.11 10.56
C ALA A 521 6.66 12.76 9.68
N ALA A 522 5.93 11.67 9.98
CA ALA A 522 4.72 11.30 9.24
C ALA A 522 3.64 12.38 9.39
N LYS A 523 3.39 12.85 10.61
CA LYS A 523 2.44 13.93 10.88
C LYS A 523 2.79 15.21 10.10
N ASP A 524 4.05 15.63 10.13
CA ASP A 524 4.52 16.81 9.40
C ASP A 524 4.42 16.62 7.89
N MET A 525 4.66 15.40 7.37
CA MET A 525 4.42 15.05 5.96
C MET A 525 2.97 15.35 5.56
N TYR A 526 1.97 14.86 6.30
CA TYR A 526 0.55 15.13 5.97
C TYR A 526 0.18 16.61 6.07
N PHE A 527 0.71 17.35 7.06
CA PHE A 527 0.47 18.79 7.15
C PHE A 527 1.08 19.55 5.98
N ASN A 528 2.29 19.19 5.55
CA ASN A 528 2.93 19.81 4.40
C ASN A 528 2.19 19.45 3.09
N ILE A 529 1.73 18.21 2.93
CA ILE A 529 0.89 17.80 1.78
C ILE A 529 -0.41 18.61 1.77
N ALA A 530 -1.15 18.67 2.87
CA ALA A 530 -2.40 19.42 2.97
C ALA A 530 -2.19 20.92 2.68
N THR A 531 -1.13 21.50 3.24
CA THR A 531 -0.72 22.89 2.99
C THR A 531 -0.44 23.14 1.51
N LEU A 532 0.24 22.21 0.84
CA LEU A 532 0.56 22.29 -0.58
C LEU A 532 -0.68 22.21 -1.45
N ILE A 533 -1.45 21.12 -1.33
CA ILE A 533 -2.51 20.80 -2.29
C ILE A 533 -3.69 21.78 -2.21
N THR A 534 -4.02 22.28 -1.02
CA THR A 534 -5.12 23.25 -0.81
C THR A 534 -4.81 24.66 -1.29
N ARG A 535 -3.58 24.92 -1.73
CA ARG A 535 -3.15 26.20 -2.32
C ARG A 535 -2.98 26.13 -3.83
N LEU A 536 -3.09 24.94 -4.41
CA LEU A 536 -2.93 24.76 -5.85
C LEU A 536 -4.23 25.13 -6.59
N PRO A 537 -4.14 26.00 -7.60
CA PRO A 537 -5.31 26.51 -8.30
C PRO A 537 -5.92 25.43 -9.21
N HIS A 538 -7.22 25.20 -9.05
CA HIS A 538 -7.96 24.34 -9.95
C HIS A 538 -8.41 25.10 -11.20
N ARG A 539 -8.56 24.39 -12.32
CA ARG A 539 -9.08 24.98 -13.55
C ARG A 539 -10.52 25.47 -13.34
N LYS A 540 -10.76 26.75 -13.59
CA LYS A 540 -12.10 27.31 -13.73
C LYS A 540 -12.72 26.77 -15.02
N ARG A 541 -14.04 26.56 -15.01
CA ARG A 541 -14.83 26.10 -16.15
C ARG A 541 -14.41 26.87 -17.42
N GLN A 542 -13.87 26.19 -18.43
CA GLN A 542 -13.87 26.77 -19.77
C GLN A 542 -15.35 26.81 -20.20
N PRO A 543 -15.86 27.95 -20.67
CA PRO A 543 -17.20 28.00 -21.25
C PRO A 543 -17.25 26.92 -22.34
N SER A 544 -18.22 26.01 -22.25
CA SER A 544 -18.50 25.06 -23.31
C SER A 544 -18.70 25.88 -24.59
N HIS A 545 -17.78 25.77 -25.54
CA HIS A 545 -18.03 26.25 -26.89
C HIS A 545 -19.24 25.45 -27.40
N LEU A 546 -20.38 26.15 -27.43
CA LEU A 546 -21.66 25.70 -27.98
C LEU A 546 -21.53 25.29 -29.44
#